data_AF-A0A401UF76-F1
#
_entry.id   AF-A0A401UF76-F1
#
_cell.length_a   1.000
_cell.length_b   1.000
_cell.length_c   1.000
_cell.angle_alpha   90.00
_cell.angle_beta   90.00
_cell.angle_gamma   90.00
#
_symmetry.space_group_name_H-M   'P 1'
#
loop_
_entity.id
_entity.type
_entity.pdbx_description
1 polymer ?
#
loop_
_entity_poly.entity_id
_entity_poly.type
_entity_poly.pdbx_seq_one_letter_code
_entity_poly.pdbx_strand_id
1 'polypeptide(L)'
;MKNHNYLSLTLALTIIITVYSTSAQSQQSQPRDSVVFKLTIAKASDNDFTKGKPAEFIGTFPSSDTVSNSWLTNALIETSLGTAISRWSFGLTAELHRNTLIEKKQDVRQLGISMGKVIVLQRQSIGSSSFEMPLTLNFKNSEDKIKDKEELQAILGLSFDRLVGVQILRTKSLFPAYGKRLAQVLMFSHDHNFGLAYLGDGKAVLGQFDFEFNLFFLPILSDLLVDRYDLFKAQFTYNGRSEFINEVDRDLDTQFNFQVGINLPFGSDNQNSLGIAHDWIKGADPLKGLDDQQYRTLTVKAKIIIK
;
A
#
# COMPACT_ATOMS: atom_id res chain seq x y z
N MET A 1 26.69 8.89 -28.57
CA MET A 1 25.46 8.42 -27.89
C MET A 1 25.74 7.11 -27.18
N LYS A 2 26.16 7.15 -25.91
CA LYS A 2 26.27 6.00 -25.00
C LYS A 2 26.57 6.53 -23.58
N ASN A 3 25.97 5.87 -22.58
CA ASN A 3 26.27 5.94 -21.14
C ASN A 3 25.66 7.08 -20.30
N HIS A 4 24.33 7.06 -20.10
CA HIS A 4 23.67 7.73 -18.96
C HIS A 4 22.85 6.80 -18.05
N ASN A 5 22.88 5.48 -18.24
CA ASN A 5 22.05 4.54 -17.46
C ASN A 5 22.71 3.95 -16.20
N TYR A 6 23.94 4.33 -15.87
CA TYR A 6 24.66 3.80 -14.70
C TYR A 6 24.65 4.73 -13.48
N LEU A 7 24.19 5.98 -13.59
CA LEU A 7 24.24 6.92 -12.46
C LEU A 7 23.10 6.72 -11.44
N SER A 8 21.95 6.21 -11.88
CA SER A 8 20.77 6.02 -11.04
C SER A 8 20.86 4.81 -10.11
N LEU A 9 21.59 3.77 -10.54
CA LEU A 9 21.73 2.51 -9.79
C LEU A 9 22.78 2.62 -8.67
N THR A 10 23.81 3.44 -8.87
CA THR A 10 24.90 3.62 -7.89
C THR A 10 24.47 4.49 -6.71
N LEU A 11 23.59 5.48 -6.92
CA LEU A 11 23.10 6.35 -5.85
C LEU A 11 22.19 5.60 -4.85
N ALA A 12 21.43 4.61 -5.32
CA ALA A 12 20.60 3.76 -4.47
C ALA A 12 21.43 2.76 -3.62
N LEU A 13 22.62 2.37 -4.10
CA LEU A 13 23.46 1.40 -3.42
C LEU A 13 24.39 2.05 -2.38
N THR A 14 24.77 3.32 -2.55
CA THR A 14 25.68 4.03 -1.61
C THR A 14 25.01 4.41 -0.29
N ILE A 15 23.67 4.55 -0.24
CA ILE A 15 22.94 4.86 1.00
C ILE A 15 22.82 3.64 1.93
N ILE A 16 23.04 2.42 1.42
CA ILE A 16 22.86 1.17 2.18
C ILE A 16 24.07 0.83 3.08
N ILE A 17 25.24 1.46 2.90
CA ILE A 17 26.50 0.99 3.53
C ILE A 17 26.93 1.74 4.79
N THR A 18 26.25 2.81 5.24
CA THR A 18 26.81 3.65 6.32
C THR A 18 25.90 3.88 7.53
N VAL A 19 25.31 2.84 8.13
CA VAL A 19 24.89 2.92 9.55
C VAL A 19 25.05 1.56 10.24
N TYR A 20 26.26 1.31 10.77
CA TYR A 20 26.44 0.40 11.89
C TYR A 20 26.22 1.20 13.17
N SER A 21 25.16 0.91 13.91
CA SER A 21 25.07 1.23 15.34
C SER A 21 24.12 0.24 16.01
N THR A 22 24.71 -0.53 16.91
CA THR A 22 24.09 -1.47 17.84
C THR A 22 22.95 -0.83 18.63
N SER A 23 21.80 -1.50 18.75
CA SER A 23 21.04 -1.45 20.01
C SER A 23 20.09 -2.65 20.15
N ALA A 24 20.01 -3.13 21.39
CA ALA A 24 19.27 -4.29 21.85
C ALA A 24 17.76 -4.02 21.99
N GLN A 25 17.00 -5.11 22.04
CA GLN A 25 15.55 -5.20 22.24
C GLN A 25 15.00 -4.27 23.36
N SER A 26 13.80 -3.72 23.15
CA SER A 26 12.70 -3.86 24.11
C SER A 26 11.35 -3.53 23.48
N GLN A 27 10.32 -4.29 23.85
CA GLN A 27 8.92 -3.88 23.72
C GLN A 27 8.69 -2.67 24.64
N GLN A 28 9.10 -1.49 24.20
CA GLN A 28 8.81 -0.24 24.91
C GLN A 28 7.54 0.37 24.34
N SER A 29 6.51 0.47 25.17
CA SER A 29 5.44 1.44 25.03
C SER A 29 6.04 2.75 24.56
N GLN A 30 5.73 3.16 23.32
CA GLN A 30 6.27 4.39 22.77
C GLN A 30 5.99 5.54 23.75
N PRO A 31 6.99 6.36 24.10
CA PRO A 31 6.79 7.45 25.04
C PRO A 31 5.65 8.33 24.53
N ARG A 32 4.81 8.81 25.45
CA ARG A 32 3.61 9.62 25.15
C ARG A 32 3.88 10.82 24.23
N ASP A 33 5.13 11.25 24.14
CA ASP A 33 5.60 12.43 23.41
C ASP A 33 6.54 12.10 22.23
N SER A 34 6.45 10.91 21.62
CA SER A 34 7.26 10.59 20.45
C SER A 34 6.70 11.22 19.17
N VAL A 35 7.53 12.02 18.50
CA VAL A 35 7.39 12.31 17.06
C VAL A 35 7.99 11.12 16.31
N VAL A 36 7.21 10.52 15.42
CA VAL A 36 7.66 9.40 14.60
C VAL A 36 7.90 9.91 13.19
N PHE A 37 9.15 9.83 12.73
CA PHE A 37 9.50 9.97 11.32
C PHE A 37 9.40 8.61 10.65
N LYS A 38 8.75 8.57 9.49
CA LYS A 38 8.61 7.35 8.70
C LYS A 38 8.99 7.62 7.26
N LEU A 39 9.93 6.83 6.74
CA LEU A 39 10.23 6.72 5.32
C LEU A 39 9.63 5.40 4.81
N THR A 40 8.78 5.47 3.80
CA THR A 40 8.17 4.30 3.16
C THR A 40 8.55 4.24 1.69
N ILE A 41 9.00 3.08 1.24
CA ILE A 41 9.19 2.75 -0.18
C ILE A 41 8.17 1.68 -0.54
N ALA A 42 7.24 2.00 -1.44
CA ALA A 42 6.03 1.23 -1.72
C ALA A 42 5.65 1.23 -3.21
N LYS A 43 4.59 0.52 -3.60
CA LYS A 43 4.04 0.44 -4.97
C LYS A 43 3.21 1.68 -5.32
N ALA A 44 2.35 2.08 -4.40
CA ALA A 44 1.40 3.18 -4.47
C ALA A 44 0.64 3.28 -3.14
N SER A 45 -0.01 4.41 -2.87
CA SER A 45 -0.88 4.59 -1.72
C SER A 45 -1.98 5.60 -2.04
N ASP A 46 -3.24 5.18 -2.02
CA ASP A 46 -4.36 6.11 -2.23
C ASP A 46 -4.66 6.91 -0.95
N ASN A 47 -4.24 6.38 0.20
CA ASN A 47 -4.39 6.98 1.53
C ASN A 47 -3.52 6.28 2.59
N ASP A 48 -3.27 6.97 3.71
CA ASP A 48 -2.46 6.44 4.83
C ASP A 48 -3.04 5.15 5.47
N PHE A 49 -4.29 4.77 5.17
CA PHE A 49 -4.97 3.61 5.78
C PHE A 49 -4.71 2.32 5.05
N THR A 50 -4.68 2.38 3.72
CA THR A 50 -4.19 1.30 2.89
C THR A 50 -2.69 1.17 3.12
N LYS A 51 -2.24 0.03 3.68
CA LYS A 51 -0.80 -0.21 3.83
C LYS A 51 -0.14 -0.06 2.46
N GLY A 52 0.83 0.84 2.34
CA GLY A 52 1.68 0.91 1.16
C GLY A 52 2.21 -0.48 0.83
N LYS A 53 1.81 -1.03 -0.32
CA LYS A 53 2.32 -2.33 -0.81
C LYS A 53 3.82 -2.17 -1.09
N PRO A 54 4.69 -3.19 -0.94
CA PRO A 54 6.11 -3.05 -1.26
C PRO A 54 6.33 -2.54 -2.69
N ALA A 55 7.35 -1.70 -2.92
CA ALA A 55 7.70 -1.24 -4.26
C ALA A 55 7.91 -2.42 -5.21
N GLU A 56 7.47 -2.24 -6.45
CA GLU A 56 7.39 -3.32 -7.41
C GLU A 56 8.06 -2.92 -8.73
N PHE A 57 9.05 -3.71 -9.12
CA PHE A 57 9.66 -3.67 -10.44
C PHE A 57 9.40 -5.00 -11.12
N ILE A 58 8.70 -4.98 -12.24
CA ILE A 58 8.37 -6.17 -13.03
C ILE A 58 8.99 -6.02 -14.41
N GLY A 59 9.88 -6.94 -14.75
CA GLY A 59 10.38 -7.13 -16.11
C GLY A 59 9.73 -8.38 -16.73
N THR A 60 9.18 -8.25 -17.93
CA THR A 60 8.67 -9.37 -18.73
C THR A 60 9.57 -9.53 -19.96
N PHE A 61 10.21 -10.70 -20.05
CA PHE A 61 11.10 -11.07 -21.14
C PHE A 61 10.48 -12.26 -21.90
N PRO A 62 9.69 -12.01 -22.96
CA PRO A 62 9.09 -13.08 -23.74
C PRO A 62 10.17 -13.92 -24.43
N SER A 63 9.91 -15.22 -24.57
CA SER A 63 10.82 -16.15 -25.28
C SER A 63 10.76 -16.06 -26.80
N SER A 64 9.82 -15.26 -27.34
CA SER A 64 9.66 -15.04 -28.78
C SER A 64 10.29 -13.71 -29.19
N ASP A 65 11.20 -13.75 -30.16
CA ASP A 65 11.86 -12.57 -30.73
C ASP A 65 10.89 -11.59 -31.42
N THR A 66 9.64 -12.01 -31.63
CA THR A 66 8.58 -11.19 -32.22
C THR A 66 7.85 -10.31 -31.22
N VAL A 67 8.02 -10.54 -29.91
CA VAL A 67 7.36 -9.78 -28.85
C VAL A 67 8.42 -8.93 -28.15
N SER A 68 8.26 -7.62 -28.18
CA SER A 68 9.20 -6.72 -27.49
C SER A 68 9.14 -6.94 -25.98
N ASN A 69 10.30 -6.92 -25.32
CA ASN A 69 10.39 -6.86 -23.87
C ASN A 69 9.51 -5.74 -23.31
N SER A 70 8.80 -6.03 -22.23
CA SER A 70 7.96 -5.05 -21.54
C SER A 70 8.30 -5.02 -20.06
N TRP A 71 8.12 -3.87 -19.46
CA TRP A 71 8.35 -3.68 -18.03
C TRP A 71 7.31 -2.75 -17.45
N LEU A 72 7.05 -2.98 -16.17
CA LEU A 72 6.16 -2.20 -15.34
C LEU A 72 6.89 -1.84 -14.05
N THR A 73 6.95 -0.55 -13.75
CA THR A 73 7.52 -0.02 -12.51
C THR A 73 6.43 0.77 -11.81
N ASN A 74 6.15 0.37 -10.58
CA ASN A 74 5.29 1.10 -9.67
C ASN A 74 6.09 1.39 -8.41
N ALA A 75 6.45 2.65 -8.23
CA ALA A 75 7.26 3.12 -7.12
C ALA A 75 6.60 4.32 -6.44
N LEU A 76 6.50 4.27 -5.13
CA LEU A 76 6.07 5.32 -4.22
C LEU A 76 7.18 5.54 -3.21
N ILE A 77 7.55 6.79 -3.00
CA ILE A 77 8.35 7.23 -1.86
C ILE A 77 7.46 8.16 -1.04
N GLU A 78 7.31 7.82 0.25
CA GLU A 78 6.55 8.63 1.21
C GLU A 78 7.43 8.97 2.40
N THR A 79 7.42 10.24 2.79
CA THR A 79 7.94 10.70 4.09
C THR A 79 6.79 11.21 4.92
N SER A 80 6.63 10.73 6.14
CA SER A 80 5.58 11.20 7.05
C SER A 80 6.08 11.48 8.45
N LEU A 81 5.43 12.47 9.07
CA LEU A 81 5.62 12.90 10.45
C LEU A 81 4.30 12.72 11.18
N GLY A 82 4.32 11.91 12.24
CA GLY A 82 3.18 11.71 13.12
C GLY A 82 3.51 12.12 14.54
N THR A 83 2.53 12.66 15.27
CA THR A 83 2.66 12.85 16.72
C THR A 83 1.63 11.99 17.48
N ALA A 84 2.11 11.25 18.47
CA ALA A 84 1.24 10.41 19.29
C ALA A 84 0.22 11.24 20.11
N ILE A 85 0.59 12.47 20.50
CA ILE A 85 -0.24 13.37 21.31
C ILE A 85 -1.39 13.95 20.49
N SER A 86 -1.07 14.56 19.35
CA SER A 86 -2.06 15.27 18.55
C SER A 86 -2.86 14.34 17.63
N ARG A 87 -2.38 13.11 17.44
CA ARG A 87 -2.94 12.10 16.52
C ARG A 87 -3.11 12.61 15.09
N TRP A 88 -2.31 13.61 14.73
CA TRP A 88 -2.17 14.07 13.37
C TRP A 88 -0.97 13.38 12.72
N SER A 89 -1.14 13.06 11.44
CA SER A 89 -0.07 12.69 10.53
C SER A 89 -0.02 13.70 9.38
N PHE A 90 1.18 14.00 8.92
CA PHE A 90 1.42 14.77 7.71
C PHE A 90 2.42 14.01 6.86
N GLY A 91 2.17 13.91 5.56
CA GLY A 91 3.02 13.18 4.63
C GLY A 91 3.27 13.93 3.34
N LEU A 92 4.42 13.67 2.74
CA LEU A 92 4.75 14.01 1.36
C LEU A 92 4.93 12.70 0.58
N THR A 93 4.40 12.67 -0.63
CA THR A 93 4.38 11.48 -1.48
C THR A 93 4.87 11.83 -2.88
N ALA A 94 5.62 10.90 -3.47
CA ALA A 94 6.01 10.93 -4.87
C ALA A 94 5.79 9.53 -5.47
N GLU A 95 5.02 9.43 -6.54
CA GLU A 95 4.66 8.19 -7.21
C GLU A 95 5.09 8.21 -8.67
N LEU A 96 5.53 7.05 -9.15
CA LEU A 96 5.86 6.79 -10.55
C LEU A 96 5.19 5.47 -10.96
N HIS A 97 4.29 5.57 -11.94
CA HIS A 97 3.66 4.44 -12.60
C HIS A 97 4.08 4.43 -14.06
N ARG A 98 5.00 3.54 -14.40
CA ARG A 98 5.45 3.38 -15.78
C ARG A 98 5.16 1.98 -16.26
N ASN A 99 4.39 1.90 -17.34
CA ASN A 99 4.01 0.65 -17.97
C ASN A 99 4.35 0.71 -19.47
N THR A 100 5.08 -0.28 -19.95
CA THR A 100 5.44 -0.43 -21.36
C THR A 100 4.80 -1.67 -22.00
N LEU A 101 3.84 -2.31 -21.33
CA LEU A 101 3.04 -3.41 -21.91
C LEU A 101 2.44 -2.97 -23.24
N ILE A 102 2.37 -3.92 -24.18
CA ILE A 102 2.16 -3.65 -25.61
C ILE A 102 0.75 -3.09 -25.91
N GLU A 103 -0.23 -3.30 -25.02
CA GLU A 103 -1.62 -2.86 -25.24
C GLU A 103 -1.91 -1.42 -24.76
N LYS A 104 -1.35 -0.99 -23.62
CA LYS A 104 -1.57 0.37 -23.08
C LYS A 104 -0.30 0.87 -22.39
N LYS A 105 0.42 1.78 -23.07
CA LYS A 105 1.60 2.44 -22.50
C LYS A 105 1.19 3.52 -21.52
N GLN A 106 1.89 3.62 -20.39
CA GLN A 106 1.61 4.60 -19.35
C GLN A 106 2.92 5.15 -18.75
N ASP A 107 2.97 6.44 -18.45
CA ASP A 107 4.04 7.11 -17.69
C ASP A 107 3.37 8.21 -16.88
N VAL A 108 2.84 7.82 -15.73
CA VAL A 108 2.13 8.70 -14.80
C VAL A 108 3.05 9.00 -13.62
N ARG A 109 3.14 10.28 -13.27
CA ARG A 109 3.93 10.78 -12.15
C ARG A 109 3.02 11.56 -11.24
N GLN A 110 3.09 11.29 -9.94
CA GLN A 110 2.27 11.99 -8.97
C GLN A 110 3.13 12.57 -7.87
N LEU A 111 2.79 13.78 -7.44
CA LEU A 111 3.35 14.42 -6.26
C LEU A 111 2.19 14.81 -5.36
N GLY A 112 2.24 14.45 -4.09
CA GLY A 112 1.13 14.70 -3.20
C GLY A 112 1.52 15.02 -1.78
N ILE A 113 0.57 15.60 -1.07
CA ILE A 113 0.60 15.83 0.36
C ILE A 113 -0.55 15.07 1.01
N SER A 114 -0.29 14.43 2.14
CA SER A 114 -1.32 13.76 2.95
C SER A 114 -1.42 14.40 4.32
N MET A 115 -2.64 14.43 4.85
CA MET A 115 -2.93 14.81 6.21
C MET A 115 -3.91 13.81 6.81
N GLY A 116 -3.53 13.19 7.92
CA GLY A 116 -4.37 12.23 8.64
C GLY A 116 -4.70 12.72 10.03
N LYS A 117 -5.89 12.35 10.53
CA LYS A 117 -6.32 12.55 11.91
C LYS A 117 -7.07 11.34 12.42
N VAL A 118 -6.71 10.84 13.60
CA VAL A 118 -7.51 9.80 14.27
C VAL A 118 -8.52 10.45 15.21
N ILE A 119 -9.80 10.36 14.86
CA ILE A 119 -10.91 10.86 15.68
C ILE A 119 -11.32 9.78 16.68
N VAL A 120 -11.35 10.12 17.97
CA VAL A 120 -11.87 9.23 19.02
C VAL A 120 -13.32 9.59 19.29
N LEU A 121 -14.22 8.74 18.83
CA LEU A 121 -15.67 8.97 18.96
C LEU A 121 -16.22 8.44 20.30
N GLN A 122 -15.60 7.40 20.86
CA GLN A 122 -15.95 6.91 22.19
C GLN A 122 -14.70 6.44 22.94
N ARG A 123 -14.43 7.07 24.09
CA ARG A 123 -13.33 6.68 24.98
C ARG A 123 -13.89 5.78 26.08
N GLN A 124 -13.58 4.50 26.03
CA GLN A 124 -13.92 3.58 27.11
C GLN A 124 -12.79 3.53 28.17
N SER A 125 -13.08 2.96 29.34
CA SER A 125 -12.16 2.85 30.48
C SER A 125 -10.90 2.04 30.13
N ILE A 126 -9.85 2.24 30.93
CA ILE A 126 -8.54 1.58 30.77
C ILE A 126 -8.75 0.06 30.63
N GLY A 127 -8.28 -0.52 29.51
CA GLY A 127 -8.40 -1.94 29.19
C GLY A 127 -9.51 -2.31 28.20
N SER A 128 -10.33 -1.35 27.76
CA SER A 128 -11.38 -1.57 26.76
C SER A 128 -11.11 -0.78 25.47
N SER A 129 -11.61 -1.28 24.34
CA SER A 129 -11.34 -0.70 23.01
C SER A 129 -12.13 0.60 22.80
N SER A 130 -11.41 1.70 22.50
CA SER A 130 -11.98 2.97 22.04
C SER A 130 -12.52 2.86 20.62
N PHE A 131 -13.58 3.61 20.32
CA PHE A 131 -14.03 3.79 18.94
C PHE A 131 -13.17 4.86 18.25
N GLU A 132 -12.36 4.43 17.30
CA GLU A 132 -11.42 5.27 16.56
C GLU A 132 -11.75 5.24 15.07
N MET A 133 -11.87 6.44 14.50
CA MET A 133 -12.15 6.68 13.09
C MET A 133 -11.01 7.52 12.51
N PRO A 134 -10.04 6.88 11.85
CA PRO A 134 -9.04 7.58 11.07
C PRO A 134 -9.68 8.31 9.87
N LEU A 135 -9.33 9.58 9.70
CA LEU A 135 -9.71 10.45 8.60
C LEU A 135 -8.45 10.89 7.85
N THR A 136 -8.39 10.75 6.53
CA THR A 136 -7.27 11.23 5.69
C THR A 136 -7.76 12.17 4.62
N LEU A 137 -6.92 13.15 4.32
CA LEU A 137 -7.08 14.07 3.22
C LEU A 137 -5.78 14.09 2.42
N ASN A 138 -5.85 13.70 1.15
CA ASN A 138 -4.70 13.68 0.26
C ASN A 138 -4.95 14.62 -0.90
N PHE A 139 -3.96 15.41 -1.26
CA PHE A 139 -3.95 16.20 -2.49
C PHE A 139 -2.80 15.71 -3.34
N LYS A 140 -3.08 15.36 -4.59
CA LYS A 140 -2.06 14.90 -5.54
C LYS A 140 -2.16 15.71 -6.81
N ASN A 141 -1.03 16.15 -7.34
CA ASN A 141 -0.91 16.56 -8.73
C ASN A 141 -0.41 15.35 -9.53
N SER A 142 -1.13 14.99 -10.59
CA SER A 142 -0.86 13.82 -11.42
C SER A 142 -0.60 14.24 -12.85
N GLU A 143 0.53 13.82 -13.40
CA GLU A 143 0.95 14.12 -14.76
C GLU A 143 1.10 12.82 -15.55
N ASP A 144 0.29 12.64 -16.60
CA ASP A 144 0.40 11.56 -17.58
C ASP A 144 1.18 12.06 -18.81
N LYS A 145 2.42 11.58 -18.95
CA LYS A 145 3.33 11.96 -20.04
C LYS A 145 2.96 11.32 -21.38
N ILE A 146 2.17 10.25 -21.39
CA ILE A 146 1.73 9.58 -22.62
C ILE A 146 0.51 10.28 -23.20
N LYS A 147 -0.42 10.71 -22.34
CA LYS A 147 -1.64 11.43 -22.73
C LYS A 147 -1.47 12.96 -22.75
N ASP A 148 -0.31 13.47 -22.32
CA ASP A 148 -0.01 14.91 -22.18
C ASP A 148 -1.06 15.64 -21.34
N LYS A 149 -1.30 15.10 -20.14
CA LYS A 149 -2.40 15.51 -19.27
C LYS A 149 -1.93 15.72 -17.85
N GLU A 150 -2.36 16.82 -17.24
CA GLU A 150 -2.10 17.16 -15.84
C GLU A 150 -3.42 17.32 -15.09
N GLU A 151 -3.53 16.76 -13.90
CA GLU A 151 -4.73 16.85 -13.08
C GLU A 151 -4.43 16.97 -11.59
N LEU A 152 -5.22 17.82 -10.93
CA LEU A 152 -5.28 17.85 -9.48
C LEU A 152 -6.31 16.83 -8.99
N GLN A 153 -5.92 16.02 -8.02
CA GLN A 153 -6.78 15.08 -7.33
C GLN A 153 -6.86 15.45 -5.85
N ALA A 154 -8.04 15.27 -5.25
CA ALA A 154 -8.22 15.40 -3.80
C ALA A 154 -8.99 14.20 -3.27
N ILE A 155 -8.47 13.52 -2.26
CA ILE A 155 -9.02 12.26 -1.75
C ILE A 155 -9.30 12.43 -0.27
N LEU A 156 -10.57 12.27 0.12
CA LEU A 156 -11.01 12.17 1.51
C LEU A 156 -11.26 10.69 1.81
N GLY A 157 -10.48 10.11 2.72
CA GLY A 157 -10.60 8.73 3.17
C GLY A 157 -11.06 8.64 4.61
N LEU A 158 -11.84 7.61 4.94
CA LEU A 158 -12.30 7.31 6.29
C LEU A 158 -12.40 5.79 6.50
N SER A 159 -11.82 5.34 7.61
CA SER A 159 -11.78 3.92 8.00
C SER A 159 -12.26 3.74 9.44
N PHE A 160 -12.55 2.50 9.82
CA PHE A 160 -12.98 2.12 11.16
C PHE A 160 -11.98 1.15 11.78
N ASP A 161 -10.97 1.67 12.47
CA ASP A 161 -9.91 0.84 13.03
C ASP A 161 -10.39 -0.01 14.23
N ARG A 162 -11.33 0.51 15.04
CA ARG A 162 -11.75 -0.14 16.30
C ARG A 162 -13.22 0.10 16.64
N LEU A 163 -14.16 -0.49 15.88
CA LEU A 163 -15.58 -0.44 16.25
C LEU A 163 -15.95 -1.56 17.25
N VAL A 164 -16.51 -1.18 18.40
CA VAL A 164 -17.00 -2.13 19.42
C VAL A 164 -18.37 -2.67 19.03
N GLY A 165 -18.58 -3.98 19.18
CA GLY A 165 -19.87 -4.63 18.92
C GLY A 165 -20.08 -5.12 17.48
N VAL A 166 -19.26 -4.68 16.53
CA VAL A 166 -19.35 -5.12 15.12
C VAL A 166 -17.96 -5.54 14.62
N GLN A 167 -17.57 -6.79 14.94
CA GLN A 167 -16.22 -7.32 14.62
C GLN A 167 -15.88 -7.25 13.13
N ILE A 168 -16.88 -7.36 12.24
CA ILE A 168 -16.68 -7.28 10.79
C ILE A 168 -16.31 -5.87 10.30
N LEU A 169 -16.56 -4.83 11.10
CA LEU A 169 -16.14 -3.46 10.79
C LEU A 169 -14.79 -3.11 11.42
N ARG A 170 -14.18 -4.02 12.19
CA ARG A 170 -12.86 -3.80 12.76
C ARG A 170 -11.79 -4.18 11.74
N THR A 171 -11.06 -3.19 11.23
CA THR A 171 -9.94 -3.44 10.31
C THR A 171 -8.73 -4.02 11.04
N LYS A 172 -7.77 -4.56 10.27
CA LYS A 172 -6.42 -4.99 10.73
C LYS A 172 -6.40 -6.00 11.87
N SER A 173 -7.53 -6.68 12.08
CA SER A 173 -7.70 -7.67 13.13
C SER A 173 -7.59 -9.07 12.56
N LEU A 174 -6.89 -9.95 13.29
CA LEU A 174 -6.68 -11.33 12.89
C LEU A 174 -7.80 -12.21 13.45
N PHE A 175 -8.41 -13.00 12.58
CA PHE A 175 -9.49 -13.92 12.89
C PHE A 175 -9.20 -15.31 12.33
N PRO A 176 -9.43 -16.40 13.08
CA PRO A 176 -9.58 -16.41 14.53
C PRO A 176 -8.34 -15.83 15.23
N ALA A 177 -8.53 -15.37 16.48
CA ALA A 177 -7.43 -14.84 17.28
C ALA A 177 -6.28 -15.87 17.40
N TYR A 178 -5.05 -15.36 17.37
CA TYR A 178 -3.83 -16.16 17.50
C TYR A 178 -3.87 -17.06 18.75
N GLY A 179 -3.32 -18.27 18.65
CA GLY A 179 -3.33 -19.26 19.74
C GLY A 179 -4.55 -20.20 19.77
N LYS A 180 -5.61 -19.94 19.00
CA LYS A 180 -6.68 -20.94 18.79
C LYS A 180 -6.23 -22.03 17.82
N ARG A 181 -6.72 -23.27 17.98
CA ARG A 181 -6.38 -24.41 17.10
C ARG A 181 -6.64 -24.12 15.61
N LEU A 182 -7.72 -23.41 15.28
CA LEU A 182 -7.99 -23.01 13.90
C LEU A 182 -6.98 -21.95 13.39
N ALA A 183 -6.54 -21.03 14.26
CA ALA A 183 -5.55 -20.01 13.91
C ALA A 183 -4.18 -20.59 13.53
N GLN A 184 -3.87 -21.81 14.01
CA GLN A 184 -2.66 -22.52 13.62
C GLN A 184 -2.66 -22.98 12.16
N VAL A 185 -3.84 -23.15 11.55
CA VAL A 185 -4.00 -23.63 10.18
C VAL A 185 -4.41 -22.50 9.23
N LEU A 186 -5.29 -21.63 9.70
CA LEU A 186 -5.89 -20.59 8.87
C LEU A 186 -6.19 -19.35 9.72
N MET A 187 -5.72 -18.20 9.25
CA MET A 187 -6.10 -16.91 9.78
C MET A 187 -6.47 -15.99 8.64
N PHE A 188 -7.36 -15.03 8.89
CA PHE A 188 -7.67 -13.99 7.96
C PHE A 188 -7.68 -12.64 8.66
N SER A 189 -7.50 -11.59 7.88
CA SER A 189 -7.73 -10.22 8.31
C SER A 189 -8.25 -9.43 7.14
N HIS A 190 -9.08 -8.45 7.40
CA HIS A 190 -9.52 -7.53 6.37
C HIS A 190 -9.23 -6.08 6.75
N ASP A 191 -9.22 -5.24 5.74
CA ASP A 191 -9.12 -3.80 5.85
C ASP A 191 -10.14 -3.18 4.90
N HIS A 192 -10.61 -2.00 5.22
CA HIS A 192 -11.50 -1.26 4.34
C HIS A 192 -11.38 0.24 4.56
N ASN A 193 -11.64 0.97 3.50
CA ASN A 193 -11.68 2.42 3.48
C ASN A 193 -12.87 2.86 2.63
N PHE A 194 -13.57 3.88 3.09
CA PHE A 194 -14.58 4.56 2.31
C PHE A 194 -14.15 5.99 2.09
N GLY A 195 -14.67 6.65 1.08
CA GLY A 195 -14.31 8.04 0.90
C GLY A 195 -14.95 8.72 -0.29
N LEU A 196 -14.44 9.93 -0.54
CA LEU A 196 -14.71 10.73 -1.72
C LEU A 196 -13.41 11.06 -2.42
N ALA A 197 -13.40 11.03 -3.75
CA ALA A 197 -12.27 11.46 -4.55
C ALA A 197 -12.74 12.50 -5.57
N TYR A 198 -12.06 13.64 -5.62
CA TYR A 198 -12.24 14.66 -6.63
C TYR A 198 -11.19 14.49 -7.72
N LEU A 199 -11.64 14.49 -8.97
CA LEU A 199 -10.81 14.50 -10.17
C LEU A 199 -10.94 15.85 -10.86
N GLY A 200 -9.83 16.60 -10.94
CA GLY A 200 -9.81 17.94 -11.53
C GLY A 200 -10.15 17.95 -13.01
N ASP A 201 -9.73 16.92 -13.72
CA ASP A 201 -10.18 16.65 -15.08
C ASP A 201 -11.57 16.00 -15.03
N GLY A 202 -12.53 16.61 -15.73
CA GLY A 202 -13.96 16.30 -15.61
C GLY A 202 -14.66 17.00 -14.43
N LYS A 203 -13.90 17.57 -13.48
CA LYS A 203 -14.42 18.23 -12.26
C LYS A 203 -15.43 17.33 -11.54
N ALA A 204 -15.09 16.06 -11.40
CA ALA A 204 -16.00 15.05 -10.87
C ALA A 204 -15.67 14.68 -9.44
N VAL A 205 -16.70 14.27 -8.70
CA VAL A 205 -16.56 13.68 -7.38
C VAL A 205 -17.04 12.24 -7.44
N LEU A 206 -16.18 11.33 -7.00
CA LEU A 206 -16.42 9.90 -6.96
C LEU A 206 -16.61 9.47 -5.50
N GLY A 207 -17.58 8.61 -5.24
CA GLY A 207 -17.58 7.76 -4.06
C GLY A 207 -16.58 6.62 -4.26
N GLN A 208 -15.77 6.32 -3.25
CA GLN A 208 -14.78 5.24 -3.29
C GLN A 208 -14.98 4.25 -2.15
N PHE A 209 -14.71 2.98 -2.45
CA PHE A 209 -14.66 1.89 -1.49
C PHE A 209 -13.47 0.99 -1.79
N ASP A 210 -12.54 0.93 -0.84
CA ASP A 210 -11.42 0.00 -0.88
C ASP A 210 -11.67 -1.11 0.14
N PHE A 211 -11.44 -2.34 -0.29
CA PHE A 211 -11.50 -3.52 0.55
C PHE A 211 -10.28 -4.40 0.31
N GLU A 212 -9.63 -4.81 1.39
CA GLU A 212 -8.54 -5.77 1.36
C GLU A 212 -8.90 -6.96 2.25
N PHE A 213 -8.77 -8.17 1.73
CA PHE A 213 -8.89 -9.40 2.48
C PHE A 213 -7.58 -10.18 2.39
N ASN A 214 -7.06 -10.57 3.53
CA ASN A 214 -5.82 -11.33 3.65
C ASN A 214 -6.13 -12.67 4.29
N LEU A 215 -5.58 -13.74 3.72
CA LEU A 215 -5.67 -15.09 4.20
C LEU A 215 -4.24 -15.61 4.43
N PHE A 216 -3.98 -16.08 5.64
CA PHE A 216 -2.71 -16.61 6.08
C PHE A 216 -2.86 -18.12 6.28
N PHE A 217 -2.04 -18.89 5.58
CA PHE A 217 -2.09 -20.35 5.61
C PHE A 217 -0.97 -20.91 6.46
N LEU A 218 -1.30 -21.97 7.19
CA LEU A 218 -0.38 -22.68 8.07
C LEU A 218 0.41 -21.74 9.01
N PRO A 219 -0.22 -20.79 9.73
CA PRO A 219 0.51 -19.89 10.62
C PRO A 219 1.42 -20.60 11.63
N ILE A 220 1.09 -21.82 12.04
CA ILE A 220 1.95 -22.61 12.93
C ILE A 220 3.30 -22.97 12.29
N LEU A 221 3.32 -23.32 11.00
CA LEU A 221 4.58 -23.57 10.30
C LEU A 221 5.37 -22.28 10.17
N SER A 222 4.68 -21.20 9.85
CA SER A 222 5.25 -19.87 9.77
C SER A 222 5.88 -19.44 11.11
N ASP A 223 5.21 -19.70 12.23
CA ASP A 223 5.70 -19.41 13.58
C ASP A 223 6.93 -20.26 13.92
N LEU A 224 6.88 -21.56 13.63
CA LEU A 224 7.99 -22.48 13.87
C LEU A 224 9.22 -22.17 13.02
N LEU A 225 9.04 -21.71 11.79
CA LEU A 225 10.13 -21.44 10.85
C LEU A 225 10.72 -20.05 11.05
N VAL A 226 9.88 -19.04 11.30
CA VAL A 226 10.26 -17.63 11.19
C VAL A 226 9.59 -16.69 12.22
N ASP A 227 8.93 -17.23 13.25
CA ASP A 227 8.28 -16.46 14.35
C ASP A 227 7.31 -15.38 13.83
N ARG A 228 6.61 -15.69 12.73
CA ARG A 228 5.64 -14.80 12.08
C ARG A 228 4.51 -15.61 11.45
N TYR A 229 3.30 -15.05 11.45
CA TYR A 229 2.11 -15.72 10.89
C TYR A 229 1.95 -15.56 9.37
N ASP A 230 2.68 -14.65 8.73
CA ASP A 230 2.43 -14.22 7.36
C ASP A 230 3.42 -14.74 6.30
N LEU A 231 4.07 -15.88 6.59
CA LEU A 231 4.94 -16.57 5.65
C LEU A 231 4.18 -16.96 4.38
N PHE A 232 3.01 -17.60 4.49
CA PHE A 232 2.16 -17.95 3.35
C PHE A 232 0.91 -17.08 3.35
N LYS A 233 0.74 -16.27 2.30
CA LYS A 233 -0.32 -15.27 2.24
C LYS A 233 -1.04 -15.30 0.89
N ALA A 234 -2.36 -15.39 0.92
CA ALA A 234 -3.22 -14.91 -0.16
C ALA A 234 -3.80 -13.55 0.22
N GLN A 235 -3.94 -12.67 -0.76
CA GLN A 235 -4.53 -11.36 -0.60
C GLN A 235 -5.49 -11.10 -1.76
N PHE A 236 -6.66 -10.59 -1.43
CA PHE A 236 -7.64 -10.08 -2.36
C PHE A 236 -7.84 -8.60 -2.08
N THR A 237 -7.81 -7.77 -3.12
CA THR A 237 -8.11 -6.34 -3.03
C THR A 237 -9.20 -6.01 -4.04
N TYR A 238 -10.16 -5.20 -3.61
CA TYR A 238 -11.26 -4.65 -4.39
C TYR A 238 -11.26 -3.14 -4.22
N ASN A 239 -11.22 -2.39 -5.32
CA ASN A 239 -11.33 -0.93 -5.32
C ASN A 239 -12.50 -0.55 -6.22
N GLY A 240 -13.64 -0.24 -5.60
CA GLY A 240 -14.86 0.19 -6.27
C GLY A 240 -14.99 1.70 -6.25
N ARG A 241 -15.47 2.26 -7.36
CA ARG A 241 -15.71 3.69 -7.52
C ARG A 241 -17.04 3.91 -8.20
N SER A 242 -17.71 5.00 -7.85
CA SER A 242 -18.96 5.42 -8.49
C SER A 242 -19.00 6.93 -8.56
N GLU A 243 -19.54 7.46 -9.65
CA GLU A 243 -19.75 8.89 -9.81
C GLU A 243 -20.81 9.38 -8.84
N PHE A 244 -20.53 10.50 -8.19
CA PHE A 244 -21.44 11.18 -7.27
C PHE A 244 -21.81 12.57 -7.80
N ILE A 245 -20.85 13.28 -8.42
CA ILE A 245 -21.05 14.58 -9.07
C ILE A 245 -20.28 14.58 -10.38
N ASN A 246 -20.97 14.90 -11.49
CA ASN A 246 -20.46 14.89 -12.87
C ASN A 246 -19.96 13.52 -13.36
N GLU A 247 -20.02 13.33 -14.67
CA GLU A 247 -19.47 12.16 -15.34
C GLU A 247 -17.99 12.38 -15.67
N VAL A 248 -17.20 11.30 -15.65
CA VAL A 248 -15.79 11.31 -16.03
C VAL A 248 -15.61 10.56 -17.33
N ASP A 249 -14.95 11.19 -18.29
CA ASP A 249 -14.53 10.54 -19.53
C ASP A 249 -13.26 9.70 -19.31
N ARG A 250 -13.35 8.72 -18.41
CA ARG A 250 -12.32 7.70 -18.19
C ARG A 250 -12.93 6.45 -17.59
N ASP A 251 -12.18 5.36 -17.67
CA ASP A 251 -12.59 4.10 -17.12
C ASP A 251 -12.62 4.14 -15.57
N LEU A 252 -13.83 3.95 -15.02
CA LEU A 252 -14.06 3.84 -13.58
C LEU A 252 -14.25 2.38 -13.15
N ASP A 253 -13.95 1.43 -14.03
CA ASP A 253 -14.10 0.01 -13.75
C ASP A 253 -13.39 -0.37 -12.46
N THR A 254 -14.07 -1.23 -11.72
CA THR A 254 -13.60 -1.72 -10.44
C THR A 254 -12.28 -2.45 -10.60
N GLN A 255 -11.30 -2.11 -9.78
CA GLN A 255 -10.04 -2.83 -9.74
C GLN A 255 -10.13 -4.03 -8.81
N PHE A 256 -9.72 -5.18 -9.33
CA PHE A 256 -9.52 -6.42 -8.59
C PHE A 256 -8.03 -6.77 -8.61
N ASN A 257 -7.51 -7.17 -7.45
CA ASN A 257 -6.18 -7.77 -7.35
C ASN A 257 -6.27 -9.03 -6.50
N PHE A 258 -5.86 -10.17 -7.06
CA PHE A 258 -5.61 -11.39 -6.30
C PHE A 258 -4.12 -11.68 -6.31
N GLN A 259 -3.56 -11.89 -5.12
CA GLN A 259 -2.16 -12.19 -4.93
C GLN A 259 -2.00 -13.43 -4.07
N VAL A 260 -1.07 -14.30 -4.43
CA VAL A 260 -0.64 -15.42 -3.59
C VAL A 260 0.87 -15.43 -3.52
N GLY A 261 1.46 -15.60 -2.33
CA GLY A 261 2.91 -15.53 -2.20
C GLY A 261 3.46 -16.03 -0.89
N ILE A 262 4.79 -15.99 -0.83
CA ILE A 262 5.60 -16.35 0.32
C ILE A 262 6.38 -15.10 0.76
N ASN A 263 6.39 -14.78 2.06
CA ASN A 263 7.19 -13.71 2.65
C ASN A 263 8.14 -14.26 3.71
N LEU A 264 9.44 -14.21 3.44
CA LEU A 264 10.50 -14.61 4.34
C LEU A 264 11.01 -13.39 5.12
N PRO A 265 10.78 -13.31 6.44
CA PRO A 265 11.39 -12.26 7.23
C PRO A 265 12.91 -12.45 7.34
N PHE A 266 13.62 -11.36 7.55
CA PHE A 266 15.05 -11.37 7.83
C PHE A 266 15.43 -10.21 8.77
N GLY A 267 16.65 -10.26 9.30
CA GLY A 267 17.13 -9.30 10.30
C GLY A 267 16.75 -9.70 11.73
N SER A 268 17.39 -9.08 12.71
CA SER A 268 17.26 -9.44 14.13
C SER A 268 15.90 -9.11 14.74
N ASP A 269 15.10 -8.27 14.09
CA ASP A 269 13.80 -7.82 14.58
C ASP A 269 12.61 -8.37 13.77
N ASN A 270 12.87 -9.22 12.77
CA ASN A 270 11.87 -9.80 11.86
C ASN A 270 10.96 -8.75 11.18
N GLN A 271 11.35 -7.46 11.18
CA GLN A 271 10.56 -6.38 10.58
C GLN A 271 10.81 -6.24 9.08
N ASN A 272 11.99 -6.65 8.64
CA ASN A 272 12.35 -6.76 7.24
C ASN A 272 11.83 -8.08 6.67
N SER A 273 11.51 -8.09 5.38
CA SER A 273 11.08 -9.32 4.70
C SER A 273 11.37 -9.27 3.21
N LEU A 274 11.73 -10.41 2.65
CA LEU A 274 11.84 -10.67 1.23
C LEU A 274 10.73 -11.65 0.85
N GLY A 275 9.96 -11.35 -0.19
CA GLY A 275 8.88 -12.21 -0.63
C GLY A 275 8.85 -12.41 -2.13
N ILE A 276 8.19 -13.49 -2.54
CA ILE A 276 7.82 -13.74 -3.92
C ILE A 276 6.32 -13.96 -3.97
N ALA A 277 5.64 -13.32 -4.91
CA ALA A 277 4.19 -13.43 -5.06
C ALA A 277 3.79 -13.50 -6.52
N HIS A 278 2.74 -14.27 -6.82
CA HIS A 278 2.03 -14.19 -8.08
C HIS A 278 0.83 -13.27 -7.92
N ASP A 279 0.77 -12.22 -8.71
CA ASP A 279 -0.30 -11.23 -8.75
C ASP A 279 -1.15 -11.44 -10.01
N TRP A 280 -2.45 -11.29 -9.87
CA TRP A 280 -3.41 -11.14 -10.96
C TRP A 280 -4.21 -9.88 -10.73
N ILE A 281 -4.13 -8.95 -11.67
CA ILE A 281 -4.77 -7.64 -11.60
C ILE A 281 -5.72 -7.51 -12.79
N LYS A 282 -6.91 -6.95 -12.54
CA LYS A 282 -7.94 -6.63 -13.55
C LYS A 282 -8.63 -5.33 -13.16
N GLY A 283 -8.97 -4.47 -14.12
CA GLY A 283 -9.72 -3.23 -13.89
C GLY A 283 -8.84 -1.98 -13.99
N ALA A 284 -9.49 -0.82 -13.91
CA ALA A 284 -8.85 0.48 -13.98
C ALA A 284 -8.51 1.05 -12.58
N ASP A 285 -7.56 1.97 -12.54
CA ASP A 285 -7.36 2.83 -11.36
C ASP A 285 -7.21 4.30 -11.78
N PRO A 286 -8.33 5.04 -11.89
CA PRO A 286 -8.32 6.41 -12.36
C PRO A 286 -7.56 7.36 -11.42
N LEU A 287 -7.42 7.02 -10.13
CA LEU A 287 -6.66 7.83 -9.16
C LEU A 287 -5.16 7.69 -9.40
N LYS A 288 -4.71 6.57 -9.96
CA LYS A 288 -3.31 6.34 -10.35
C LYS A 288 -3.05 6.64 -11.82
N GLY A 289 -4.06 7.13 -12.56
CA GLY A 289 -4.01 7.29 -14.02
C GLY A 289 -3.85 5.95 -14.77
N LEU A 290 -4.22 4.83 -14.13
CA LEU A 290 -4.14 3.50 -14.72
C LEU A 290 -5.43 3.19 -15.49
N ASP A 291 -5.30 2.88 -16.76
CA ASP A 291 -6.42 2.44 -17.61
C ASP A 291 -6.80 0.99 -17.26
N ASP A 292 -8.01 0.56 -17.66
CA ASP A 292 -8.41 -0.84 -17.52
C ASP A 292 -7.44 -1.76 -18.26
N GLN A 293 -6.94 -2.74 -17.52
CA GLN A 293 -5.99 -3.70 -17.99
C GLN A 293 -6.10 -4.97 -17.16
N GLN A 294 -5.77 -6.09 -17.79
CA GLN A 294 -5.68 -7.37 -17.11
C GLN A 294 -4.29 -7.96 -17.32
N TYR A 295 -3.60 -8.25 -16.23
CA TYR A 295 -2.26 -8.83 -16.31
C TYR A 295 -1.95 -9.74 -15.12
N ARG A 296 -0.94 -10.59 -15.31
CA ARG A 296 -0.39 -11.48 -14.28
C ARG A 296 1.10 -11.23 -14.14
N THR A 297 1.58 -11.17 -12.91
CA THR A 297 2.98 -10.85 -12.66
C THR A 297 3.54 -11.73 -11.57
N LEU A 298 4.82 -12.08 -11.70
CA LEU A 298 5.61 -12.64 -10.63
C LEU A 298 6.41 -11.50 -10.00
N THR A 299 6.17 -11.26 -8.72
CA THR A 299 6.61 -10.07 -8.01
C THR A 299 7.59 -10.46 -6.92
N VAL A 300 8.77 -9.82 -6.92
CA VAL A 300 9.69 -9.86 -5.79
C VAL A 300 9.43 -8.66 -4.90
N LYS A 301 9.19 -8.91 -3.62
CA LYS A 301 8.85 -7.89 -2.63
C LYS A 301 9.98 -7.76 -1.63
N ALA A 302 10.48 -6.55 -1.42
CA ALA A 302 11.37 -6.25 -0.32
C ALA A 302 10.68 -5.24 0.61
N LYS A 303 10.61 -5.57 1.89
CA LYS A 303 10.26 -4.64 2.95
C LYS A 303 11.49 -4.42 3.80
N ILE A 304 11.95 -3.18 3.85
CA ILE A 304 13.11 -2.77 4.64
C ILE A 304 12.65 -1.65 5.56
N ILE A 305 12.79 -1.86 6.87
CA ILE A 305 12.57 -0.86 7.90
C ILE A 305 13.94 -0.50 8.47
N ILE A 306 14.30 0.76 8.34
CA ILE A 306 15.51 1.34 8.91
C ILE A 306 15.07 2.13 10.15
N LYS A 307 15.65 1.82 11.30
CA LYS A 307 15.42 2.54 12.57
C LYS A 307 16.55 3.52 12.81
#